data_AF-A0A2G7HJS1-F1
#
_entry.id   AF-A0A2G7HJS1-F1
#
_cell.length_a   1.000
_cell.length_b   1.000
_cell.length_c   1.000
_cell.angle_alpha   90.00
_cell.angle_beta   90.00
_cell.angle_gamma   90.00
#
_symmetry.space_group_name_H-M   'P 1'
#
loop_
_entity.id
_entity.type
_entity.pdbx_description
1 polymer ?
#
loop_
_entity_poly.entity_id
_entity_poly.type
_entity_poly.pdbx_seq_one_letter_code
_entity_poly.pdbx_strand_id
1 'polypeptide(L)'
;MNGKVVVEIDKKDRDKMSELYQKITSMKSLLGIWHNDDLIEINEKNWFQKRLSKDLKKSDKEYNNLWSYIVSKYNLDKKNIERYYLDFEECMIYLTD
;
A
#
# COMPACT_ATOMS: atom_id res chain seq x y z
N MET A 1 4.48 -8.31 -16.97
CA MET A 1 4.34 -6.85 -17.13
C MET A 1 5.48 -6.38 -18.01
N ASN A 2 5.22 -5.66 -19.10
CA ASN A 2 6.27 -5.10 -19.99
C ASN A 2 6.70 -3.71 -19.52
N GLY A 3 7.16 -3.60 -18.27
CA GLY A 3 7.63 -2.31 -17.72
C GLY A 3 9.12 -2.12 -17.97
N LYS A 4 9.56 -0.89 -18.22
CA LYS A 4 10.99 -0.57 -18.26
C LYS A 4 11.50 -0.42 -16.83
N VAL A 5 12.53 -1.19 -16.45
CA VAL A 5 13.23 -1.01 -15.18
C VAL A 5 13.80 0.41 -15.13
N VAL A 6 13.48 1.14 -14.07
CA VAL A 6 13.92 2.52 -13.85
C VAL A 6 15.04 2.58 -12.84
N VAL A 7 14.91 1.85 -11.73
CA VAL A 7 15.90 1.86 -10.65
C VAL A 7 15.77 0.63 -9.76
N GLU A 8 16.89 0.16 -9.22
CA GLU A 8 16.95 -0.78 -8.10
C GLU A 8 16.95 0.00 -6.78
N ILE A 9 16.13 -0.42 -5.82
CA ILE A 9 16.04 0.20 -4.50
C ILE A 9 16.64 -0.67 -3.40
N ASP A 10 16.98 -0.04 -2.29
CA ASP A 10 17.54 -0.74 -1.15
C ASP A 10 16.48 -1.69 -0.58
N LYS A 11 16.90 -2.90 -0.22
CA LYS A 11 16.03 -3.90 0.40
C LYS A 11 15.23 -3.35 1.58
N LYS A 12 15.83 -2.47 2.39
CA LYS A 12 15.17 -1.81 3.52
C LYS A 12 13.96 -0.96 3.12
N ASP A 13 14.03 -0.25 2.00
CA ASP A 13 12.92 0.58 1.53
C ASP A 13 11.83 -0.28 0.89
N ARG A 14 12.24 -1.32 0.16
CA ARG A 14 11.33 -2.36 -0.34
C ARG A 14 10.56 -3.03 0.80
N ASP A 15 11.26 -3.48 1.84
CA ASP A 15 10.67 -4.23 2.95
C ASP A 15 9.60 -3.39 3.66
N LYS A 16 9.91 -2.11 3.96
CA LYS A 16 8.94 -1.18 4.56
C LYS A 16 7.70 -0.95 3.68
N MET A 17 7.90 -0.80 2.36
CA MET A 17 6.77 -0.66 1.44
C MET A 17 5.92 -1.93 1.40
N SER A 18 6.56 -3.10 1.40
CA SER A 18 5.88 -4.40 1.40
C SER A 18 5.06 -4.60 2.67
N GLU A 19 5.62 -4.29 3.84
CA GLU A 19 4.92 -4.36 5.13
C GLU A 19 3.67 -3.46 5.14
N LEU A 20 3.78 -2.21 4.68
CA LEU A 20 2.64 -1.30 4.59
C LEU A 20 1.60 -1.79 3.59
N TYR A 21 2.02 -2.27 2.42
CA TYR A 21 1.13 -2.82 1.42
C TYR A 21 0.35 -4.04 1.93
N GLN A 22 1.04 -5.00 2.56
CA GLN A 22 0.43 -6.18 3.16
C GLN A 22 -0.55 -5.81 4.28
N LYS A 23 -0.19 -4.84 5.12
CA LYS A 23 -1.07 -4.32 6.17
C LYS A 23 -2.35 -3.72 5.58
N ILE A 24 -2.23 -2.85 4.56
CA ILE A 24 -3.37 -2.24 3.86
C ILE A 24 -4.28 -3.31 3.25
N THR A 25 -3.68 -4.25 2.50
CA THR A 25 -4.42 -5.36 1.86
C THR A 25 -5.15 -6.21 2.88
N SER A 26 -4.48 -6.58 3.99
CA SER A 26 -5.10 -7.35 5.08
C SER A 26 -6.28 -6.60 5.70
N MET A 27 -6.16 -5.29 5.95
CA MET A 27 -7.26 -4.50 6.48
C MET A 27 -8.44 -4.39 5.51
N LYS A 28 -8.18 -4.28 4.19
CA LYS A 28 -9.23 -4.30 3.17
C LYS A 28 -9.95 -5.65 3.12
N SER A 29 -9.21 -6.76 3.19
CA SER A 29 -9.80 -8.10 3.27
C SER A 29 -10.65 -8.28 4.54
N LEU A 30 -10.15 -7.82 5.69
CA LEU A 30 -10.89 -7.85 6.95
C LEU A 30 -12.19 -7.05 6.86
N LEU A 31 -12.17 -5.83 6.30
CA LEU A 31 -13.39 -5.04 6.07
C LEU A 31 -14.41 -5.80 5.22
N GLY A 32 -13.97 -6.48 4.16
CA GLY A 32 -14.84 -7.27 3.29
C GLY A 32 -15.49 -8.45 4.00
N ILE A 33 -14.71 -9.21 4.78
CA ILE A 33 -15.22 -10.36 5.55
C ILE A 33 -16.22 -9.90 6.61
N TRP A 34 -15.85 -8.88 7.39
CA TRP A 34 -16.66 -8.40 8.50
C TRP A 34 -17.97 -7.76 8.07
N HIS A 35 -18.04 -7.22 6.85
CA HIS A 35 -19.28 -6.71 6.29
C HIS A 35 -20.32 -7.80 6.03
N ASN A 36 -19.90 -9.04 5.80
CA ASN A 36 -20.76 -10.16 5.40
C ASN A 36 -21.13 -11.11 6.56
N ASP A 37 -20.69 -10.81 7.79
CA ASP A 37 -21.05 -11.62 8.96
C ASP A 37 -22.34 -11.08 9.60
N ASP A 38 -23.38 -11.91 9.60
CA ASP A 38 -24.71 -11.64 10.15
C ASP A 38 -24.83 -12.06 11.63
N LEU A 39 -23.82 -12.75 12.17
CA LEU A 39 -23.78 -13.20 13.57
C LEU A 39 -23.24 -12.14 14.54
N ILE A 40 -22.71 -11.04 14.01
CA ILE A 40 -22.10 -9.96 14.79
C ILE A 40 -23.15 -8.88 15.09
N GLU A 41 -23.20 -8.43 16.34
CA GLU A 41 -24.09 -7.34 16.73
C GLU A 41 -23.79 -6.06 15.92
N ILE A 42 -24.84 -5.37 15.48
CA ILE A 42 -24.73 -4.16 14.63
C ILE A 42 -23.84 -3.07 15.27
N ASN A 43 -23.86 -2.95 16.60
CA ASN A 43 -23.03 -1.96 17.31
C ASN A 43 -21.55 -2.31 17.26
N GLU A 44 -21.20 -3.57 17.42
CA GLU A 44 -19.83 -4.06 17.28
C GLU A 44 -19.37 -3.89 15.83
N LYS A 45 -20.22 -4.27 14.86
CA LYS A 45 -20.01 -4.08 13.42
C LYS A 45 -19.66 -2.63 13.09
N ASN A 46 -20.44 -1.69 13.62
CA ASN A 46 -20.23 -0.26 13.41
C ASN A 46 -18.96 0.27 14.09
N TRP A 47 -18.66 -0.17 15.31
CA TRP A 47 -17.48 0.28 16.05
C TRP A 47 -16.18 -0.12 15.36
N PHE A 48 -16.05 -1.39 14.99
CA PHE A 48 -14.82 -1.86 14.36
C PHE A 48 -14.73 -1.45 12.89
N GLN A 49 -15.84 -1.33 12.15
CA GLN A 49 -15.78 -0.72 10.81
C GLN A 49 -15.23 0.71 10.88
N LYS A 50 -15.68 1.53 11.86
CA LYS A 50 -15.13 2.88 12.08
C LYS A 50 -13.65 2.83 12.44
N ARG A 51 -13.24 1.92 13.32
CA ARG A 51 -11.84 1.79 13.74
C ARG A 51 -10.94 1.38 12.58
N LEU A 52 -11.32 0.32 11.87
CA LEU A 52 -10.55 -0.24 10.76
C LEU A 52 -10.48 0.73 9.59
N SER A 53 -11.55 1.48 9.31
CA SER A 53 -11.53 2.56 8.31
C SER A 53 -10.57 3.69 8.68
N LYS A 54 -10.47 4.04 9.97
CA LYS A 54 -9.52 5.05 10.45
C LYS A 54 -8.07 4.55 10.32
N ASP A 55 -7.83 3.29 10.71
CA ASP A 55 -6.51 2.68 10.64
C ASP A 55 -6.05 2.48 9.18
N LEU A 56 -6.98 2.12 8.28
CA LEU A 56 -6.75 2.06 6.84
C LEU A 56 -6.35 3.42 6.26
N LYS A 57 -7.11 4.49 6.54
CA LYS A 57 -6.76 5.86 6.11
C LYS A 57 -5.39 6.30 6.60
N LYS A 58 -5.02 5.92 7.82
CA LYS A 58 -3.71 6.23 8.38
C LYS A 58 -2.60 5.50 7.61
N SER A 59 -2.76 4.20 7.37
CA SER A 59 -1.75 3.42 6.65
C SER A 59 -1.66 3.77 5.17
N ASP A 60 -2.76 4.10 4.50
CA ASP A 60 -2.73 4.62 3.12
C ASP A 60 -1.92 5.92 3.05
N LYS A 61 -2.08 6.83 4.04
CA LYS A 61 -1.27 8.06 4.11
C LYS A 61 0.21 7.76 4.35
N GLU A 62 0.53 6.83 5.24
CA GLU A 62 1.91 6.39 5.48
C GLU A 62 2.55 5.80 4.23
N TYR A 63 1.81 4.95 3.51
CA TYR A 63 2.24 4.37 2.23
C TYR A 63 2.52 5.45 1.18
N ASN A 64 1.59 6.39 0.97
CA ASN A 64 1.76 7.47 -0.02
C ASN A 64 2.96 8.38 0.30
N ASN A 65 3.17 8.67 1.59
CA ASN A 65 4.32 9.43 2.05
C ASN A 65 5.64 8.68 1.78
N LEU A 66 5.68 7.38 2.10
CA LEU A 66 6.86 6.56 1.85
C LEU A 66 7.13 6.41 0.35
N TRP A 67 6.09 6.26 -0.46
CA TRP A 67 6.22 6.20 -1.92
C TRP A 67 6.80 7.50 -2.49
N SER A 68 6.27 8.64 -2.06
CA SER A 68 6.78 9.96 -2.45
C SER A 68 8.23 10.19 -2.02
N TYR A 69 8.60 9.66 -0.84
CA TYR A 69 9.97 9.67 -0.35
C TYR A 69 10.89 8.81 -1.23
N ILE A 70 10.50 7.57 -1.58
CA ILE A 70 11.28 6.67 -2.45
C ILE A 70 11.48 7.32 -3.82
N VAL A 71 10.41 7.82 -4.44
CA VAL A 71 10.49 8.54 -5.73
C VAL A 71 11.49 9.69 -5.67
N SER A 72 11.51 10.43 -4.57
CA SER A 72 12.49 11.52 -4.39
C SER A 72 13.91 11.01 -4.10
N LYS A 73 14.07 10.00 -3.25
CA LYS A 73 15.36 9.42 -2.86
C LYS A 73 16.12 8.87 -4.06
N TYR A 74 15.40 8.23 -4.99
CA TYR A 74 15.97 7.61 -6.19
C TYR A 74 15.88 8.51 -7.44
N ASN A 75 15.64 9.81 -7.27
CA ASN A 75 15.59 10.81 -8.36
C ASN A 75 14.63 10.45 -9.51
N LEU A 76 13.50 9.83 -9.19
CA LEU A 76 12.47 9.48 -10.16
C LEU A 76 11.60 10.70 -10.53
N ASP A 77 11.14 10.76 -11.77
CA ASP A 77 10.26 11.84 -12.22
C ASP A 77 8.89 11.75 -11.53
N LYS A 78 8.60 12.74 -10.68
CA LYS A 78 7.34 12.85 -9.94
C LYS A 78 6.11 12.96 -10.85
N LYS A 79 6.27 13.42 -12.10
CA LYS A 79 5.16 13.45 -13.07
C LYS A 79 4.64 12.07 -13.43
N ASN A 80 5.46 11.03 -13.25
CA ASN A 80 5.12 9.65 -13.54
C ASN A 80 4.85 8.82 -12.28
N ILE A 81 4.63 9.44 -11.11
CA ILE A 81 4.50 8.73 -9.83
C ILE A 81 3.42 7.64 -9.82
N GLU A 82 2.32 7.87 -10.54
CA GLU A 82 1.18 6.95 -10.65
C GLU A 82 1.45 5.80 -11.63
N ARG A 83 2.49 5.93 -12.48
CA ARG A 83 2.92 4.94 -13.47
C ARG A 83 4.10 4.10 -13.00
N TYR A 84 4.66 4.41 -11.83
CA TYR A 84 5.69 3.58 -11.24
C TYR A 84 5.08 2.40 -10.50
N TYR A 85 5.67 1.23 -10.71
CA TYR A 85 5.33 -0.01 -10.02
C TYR A 85 6.57 -0.53 -9.29
N LEU A 86 6.44 -0.82 -8.00
CA LEU A 86 7.50 -1.47 -7.22
C LEU A 86 7.28 -2.98 -7.22
N ASP A 87 8.27 -3.72 -7.71
CA ASP A 87 8.36 -5.16 -7.55
C ASP A 87 8.99 -5.49 -6.19
N PHE A 88 8.22 -6.20 -5.36
CA PHE A 88 8.65 -6.59 -4.03
C PHE A 88 9.61 -7.78 -4.01
N GLU A 89 9.73 -8.56 -5.08
CA GLU A 89 10.66 -9.70 -5.15
C GLU A 89 12.04 -9.21 -5.59
N GLU A 90 12.09 -8.41 -6.67
CA GLU A 90 13.34 -8.00 -7.32
C GLU A 90 13.94 -6.71 -6.75
N CYS A 91 13.23 -5.99 -5.86
CA CYS A 91 13.62 -4.66 -5.37
C CYS A 91 13.77 -3.63 -6.52
N MET A 92 13.00 -3.81 -7.59
CA MET A 92 13.05 -2.98 -8.79
C MET A 92 11.81 -2.12 -8.92
N ILE A 93 11.98 -0.87 -9.38
CA ILE A 93 10.86 -0.02 -9.81
C ILE A 93 10.80 -0.01 -11.33
N TYR A 94 9.61 -0.26 -11.86
CA TYR A 94 9.30 -0.25 -13.28
C TYR A 94 8.43 0.96 -13.61
N LEU A 95 8.64 1.55 -14.78
CA LEU A 95 7.67 2.45 -15.39
C LEU A 95 6.72 1.60 -16.24
N THR A 96 5.43 1.68 -15.95
CA THR A 96 4.38 1.02 -16.72
C THR A 96 3.78 1.98 -17.75
N ASP A 97 3.46 1.45 -18.93
CA ASP A 97 2.78 2.20 -19.99
C ASP A 97 1.33 2.52 -19.64
#